data_AF-A0A1J4K8T8-F1
#
_entry.id   AF-A0A1J4K8T8-F1
#
_cell.length_a   1.000
_cell.length_b   1.000
_cell.length_c   1.000
_cell.angle_alpha   90.00
_cell.angle_beta   90.00
_cell.angle_gamma   90.00
#
_symmetry.space_group_name_H-M   'P 1'
#
loop_
_entity.id
_entity.type
_entity.pdbx_description
1 polymer ?
#
loop_
_entity_poly.entity_id
_entity_poly.type
_entity_poly.pdbx_seq_one_letter_code
_entity_poly.pdbx_strand_id
1 'polypeptide(L)'
;MDEDVDFIKMVLPNADERNIIRTYEETNNIDETIQRLNNSNSPKRKKKKTSKRIVVSVHSECSEFVIDGITEAVKSVRSLSVESSEFAPQNTISVSFQEKPCKPMIYVEPTPLDPHFCTNVEPHSIILTHKYDDIEIKVSCSFNSLVLLPLTKDNISLSLRQVLIENGIIGDGYGTKLYGDLWNEMLKCIPSINSTYADAISKAVPTPYDVAYNFPEQITTKDHAKVPRRILDTLKLFYTSDDPNERLETGPRKRNNT
;
A
#
# COMPACT_ATOMS: atom_id res chain seq x y z
N MET A 1 2.90 59.57 17.29
CA MET A 1 3.69 58.67 16.44
C MET A 1 5.00 58.29 17.10
N ASP A 2 5.92 59.22 17.35
CA ASP A 2 7.20 58.89 18.01
C ASP A 2 7.00 58.33 19.44
N GLU A 3 6.10 58.94 20.23
CA GLU A 3 5.74 58.44 21.57
C GLU A 3 5.08 57.04 21.52
N ASP A 4 4.32 56.75 20.47
CA ASP A 4 3.64 55.46 20.29
C ASP A 4 4.63 54.36 19.87
N VAL A 5 5.59 54.70 19.00
CA VAL A 5 6.68 53.82 18.57
C VAL A 5 7.60 53.50 19.76
N ASP A 6 7.91 54.49 20.58
CA ASP A 6 8.71 54.30 21.81
C ASP A 6 7.98 53.42 22.82
N PHE A 7 6.67 53.60 22.99
CA PHE A 7 5.85 52.71 23.82
C PHE A 7 5.86 51.26 23.29
N ILE A 8 5.68 51.06 21.98
CA ILE A 8 5.70 49.72 21.36
C ILE A 8 7.08 49.06 21.50
N LYS A 9 8.18 49.82 21.36
CA LYS A 9 9.55 49.33 21.62
C LYS A 9 9.75 48.94 23.08
N MET A 10 9.14 49.66 24.02
CA MET A 10 9.22 49.32 25.44
C MET A 10 8.51 47.97 25.73
N VAL A 11 7.39 47.70 25.07
CA VAL A 11 6.64 46.44 25.19
C VAL A 11 7.30 45.31 24.39
N LEU A 12 7.88 45.60 23.23
CA LEU A 12 8.55 44.66 22.33
C LEU A 12 10.00 45.09 22.06
N PRO A 13 10.91 44.94 23.06
CA PRO A 13 12.29 45.47 22.98
C PRO A 13 13.14 44.85 21.87
N ASN A 14 12.72 43.73 21.31
CA ASN A 14 13.40 43.02 20.23
C ASN A 14 12.81 43.29 18.84
N ALA A 15 11.76 44.11 18.73
CA ALA A 15 11.14 44.45 17.45
C ALA A 15 11.94 45.55 16.73
N ASP A 16 12.23 45.35 15.45
CA ASP A 16 12.93 46.33 14.61
C ASP A 16 12.07 47.60 14.42
N GLU A 17 12.67 48.76 14.64
CA GLU A 17 11.99 50.06 14.63
C GLU A 17 11.29 50.37 13.30
N ARG A 18 11.93 50.05 12.17
CA ARG A 18 11.33 50.26 10.85
C ARG A 18 10.09 49.41 10.65
N ASN A 19 10.09 48.20 11.23
CA ASN A 19 8.95 47.30 11.16
C ASN A 19 7.81 47.76 12.08
N ILE A 20 8.12 48.36 13.23
CA ILE A 20 7.13 48.99 14.11
C ILE A 20 6.44 50.15 13.40
N ILE A 21 7.23 51.09 12.87
CA ILE A 21 6.71 52.28 12.16
C ILE A 21 5.79 51.86 11.01
N ARG A 22 6.26 50.96 10.15
CA ARG A 22 5.46 50.47 9.03
C ARG A 22 4.14 49.83 9.48
N THR A 23 4.18 48.95 10.48
CA THR A 23 2.97 48.24 10.94
C THR A 23 2.00 49.20 11.64
N TYR A 24 2.53 50.20 12.34
CA TYR A 24 1.73 51.24 12.96
C TYR A 24 1.09 52.16 11.93
N GLU A 25 1.79 52.56 10.87
CA GLU A 25 1.21 53.30 9.75
C GLU A 25 0.09 52.51 9.04
N GLU A 26 0.23 51.19 8.93
CA GLU A 26 -0.76 50.32 8.30
C GLU A 26 -2.02 50.09 9.17
N THR A 27 -1.92 50.17 10.49
CA THR A 27 -3.03 49.87 11.42
C THR A 27 -3.60 51.10 12.12
N ASN A 28 -2.78 52.13 12.29
CA ASN A 28 -3.04 53.35 13.06
C ASN A 28 -3.60 53.08 14.46
N ASN A 29 -3.22 51.94 15.07
CA ASN A 29 -3.68 51.49 16.38
C ASN A 29 -2.55 50.72 17.10
N ILE A 30 -2.26 51.12 18.34
CA ILE A 30 -1.13 50.58 19.13
C ILE A 30 -1.36 49.09 19.47
N ASP A 31 -2.54 48.74 19.98
CA ASP A 31 -2.84 47.38 20.42
C ASP A 31 -2.81 46.39 19.25
N GLU A 32 -3.36 46.79 18.11
CA GLU A 32 -3.34 45.96 16.90
C GLU A 32 -1.91 45.81 16.33
N THR A 33 -1.10 46.87 16.41
CA THR A 33 0.31 46.82 16.03
C THR A 33 1.10 45.84 16.89
N ILE A 34 0.94 45.91 18.22
CA ILE A 34 1.61 45.01 19.17
C ILE A 34 1.19 43.56 18.91
N GLN A 35 -0.10 43.29 18.67
CA GLN A 35 -0.58 41.94 18.36
C GLN A 35 0.02 41.40 17.06
N ARG A 36 0.08 42.19 15.99
CA ARG A 36 0.67 41.77 14.70
C ARG A 36 2.17 41.51 14.81
N LEU A 37 2.89 42.35 15.57
CA LEU A 37 4.32 42.18 15.79
C LEU A 37 4.63 40.97 16.68
N ASN A 38 3.84 40.71 17.72
CA ASN A 38 3.96 39.49 18.52
C ASN A 38 3.68 38.23 17.71
N ASN A 39 2.66 38.25 16.84
CA ASN A 39 2.33 37.11 15.99
C ASN A 39 3.40 36.85 14.92
N SER A 40 4.07 37.89 14.42
CA SER A 40 5.17 37.76 13.45
C SER A 40 6.52 37.39 14.09
N ASN A 41 6.72 37.71 15.37
CA ASN A 41 7.88 37.30 16.19
C ASN A 41 7.70 35.94 16.88
N SER A 42 6.50 35.34 16.81
CA SER A 42 6.39 33.91 17.07
C SER A 42 7.35 33.19 16.11
N PRO A 43 8.27 32.34 16.61
CA PRO A 43 9.23 31.71 15.73
C PRO A 43 8.41 30.97 14.69
N LYS A 44 8.47 31.44 13.43
CA LYS A 44 7.97 30.68 12.28
C LYS A 44 8.58 29.32 12.48
N ARG A 45 7.77 28.35 12.94
CA ARG A 45 8.16 26.96 13.01
C ARG A 45 8.59 26.67 11.58
N LYS A 46 9.90 26.69 11.32
CA LYS A 46 10.47 26.11 10.11
C LYS A 46 9.78 24.75 10.09
N LYS A 47 8.89 24.52 9.12
CA LYS A 47 8.31 23.19 8.91
C LYS A 47 9.54 22.29 8.91
N LYS A 48 9.73 21.55 10.00
CA LYS A 48 10.81 20.58 10.12
C LYS A 48 10.58 19.76 8.87
N LYS A 49 11.53 19.76 7.92
CA LYS A 49 11.53 18.75 6.86
C LYS A 49 11.58 17.45 7.65
N THR A 50 10.42 16.88 7.94
CA THR A 50 10.32 15.54 8.46
C THR A 50 10.95 14.73 7.37
N SER A 51 12.19 14.29 7.61
CA SER A 51 12.77 13.22 6.83
C SER A 51 11.69 12.15 6.77
N LYS A 52 11.28 11.78 5.55
CA LYS A 52 10.32 10.72 5.30
C LYS A 52 10.86 9.44 5.97
N ARG A 53 10.54 9.24 7.25
CA ARG A 53 11.08 8.14 8.05
C ARG A 53 10.27 6.91 7.72
N ILE A 54 10.96 5.93 7.19
CA ILE A 54 10.47 4.58 6.96
C ILE A 54 11.12 3.74 8.05
N VAL A 55 10.36 2.83 8.65
CA VAL A 55 10.84 1.90 9.65
C VAL A 55 10.39 0.52 9.21
N VAL A 56 11.34 -0.42 9.11
CA VAL A 56 11.07 -1.82 8.80
C VAL A 56 11.39 -2.63 10.05
N SER A 57 10.34 -3.03 10.75
CA SER A 57 10.44 -3.83 11.97
C SER A 57 10.38 -5.31 11.62
N VAL A 58 11.19 -6.11 12.31
CA VAL A 58 11.32 -7.55 12.05
C VAL A 58 11.21 -8.27 13.38
N HIS A 59 10.44 -9.35 13.43
CA HIS A 59 10.36 -10.19 14.61
C HIS A 59 11.73 -10.78 14.98
N SER A 60 12.01 -10.94 16.28
CA SER A 60 13.30 -11.42 16.79
C SER A 60 13.65 -12.85 16.36
N GLU A 61 12.65 -13.66 16.05
CA GLU A 61 12.83 -15.05 15.58
C GLU A 61 13.13 -15.17 14.07
N CYS A 62 13.04 -14.07 13.32
CA CYS A 62 13.42 -14.09 11.91
C CYS A 62 14.93 -14.38 11.77
N SER A 63 15.27 -15.30 10.87
CA SER A 63 16.66 -15.71 10.64
C SER A 63 17.50 -14.60 10.01
N GLU A 64 18.83 -14.68 10.15
CA GLU A 64 19.79 -13.75 9.53
C GLU A 64 19.61 -13.67 7.99
N PHE A 65 19.19 -14.77 7.37
CA PHE A 65 18.82 -14.82 5.96
C PHE A 65 17.72 -13.81 5.57
N VAL A 66 16.75 -13.59 6.46
CA VAL A 66 15.65 -12.63 6.27
C VAL A 66 16.18 -11.20 6.40
N ILE A 67 17.01 -10.96 7.41
CA ILE A 67 17.64 -9.65 7.67
C ILE A 67 18.52 -9.24 6.48
N ASP A 68 19.27 -10.17 5.90
CA ASP A 68 20.05 -9.95 4.69
C ASP A 68 19.18 -9.50 3.51
N GLY A 69 18.06 -10.20 3.26
CA GLY A 69 17.13 -9.88 2.16
C GLY A 69 16.51 -8.49 2.31
N ILE A 70 16.17 -8.10 3.56
CA ILE A 70 15.69 -6.75 3.87
C ILE A 70 16.77 -5.71 3.59
N THR A 71 18.00 -5.98 4.04
CA THR A 71 19.15 -5.08 3.85
C THR A 71 19.41 -4.83 2.35
N GLU A 72 19.28 -5.86 1.52
CA GLU A 72 19.42 -5.75 0.07
C GLU A 72 18.33 -4.88 -0.58
N ALA A 73 17.06 -5.12 -0.22
CA ALA A 73 15.95 -4.28 -0.68
C ALA A 73 16.16 -2.80 -0.32
N VAL A 74 16.67 -2.54 0.88
CA VAL A 74 16.86 -1.18 1.38
C VAL A 74 18.04 -0.48 0.70
N LYS A 75 19.15 -1.19 0.48
CA LYS A 75 20.29 -0.67 -0.29
C LYS A 75 19.88 -0.19 -1.69
N SER A 76 18.89 -0.85 -2.29
CA SER A 76 18.37 -0.47 -3.61
C SER A 76 17.49 0.78 -3.61
N VAL A 77 17.06 1.29 -2.44
CA VAL A 77 16.19 2.46 -2.32
C VAL A 77 16.92 3.58 -1.57
N ARG A 78 17.37 4.61 -2.31
CA ARG A 78 18.26 5.70 -1.86
C ARG A 78 17.74 6.63 -0.74
N SER A 79 16.67 6.29 -0.03
CA SER A 79 16.06 7.12 1.02
C SER A 79 15.43 6.33 2.18
N LEU A 80 15.59 5.01 2.23
CA LEU A 80 15.10 4.22 3.37
C LEU A 80 16.14 4.19 4.49
N SER A 81 15.73 4.61 5.69
CA SER A 81 16.33 4.13 6.94
C SER A 81 15.61 2.84 7.34
N VAL A 82 16.33 1.84 7.84
CA VAL A 82 15.74 0.67 8.48
C VAL A 82 16.12 0.69 9.94
N GLU A 83 15.13 0.55 10.80
CA GLU A 83 15.32 0.34 12.21
C GLU A 83 14.61 -0.95 12.57
N SER A 84 15.39 -1.95 13.00
CA SER A 84 14.86 -3.18 13.56
C SER A 84 14.19 -2.86 14.89
N SER A 85 12.88 -3.06 14.97
CA SER A 85 12.11 -2.97 16.21
C SER A 85 11.52 -4.34 16.54
N GLU A 86 11.57 -4.70 17.83
CA GLU A 86 11.08 -5.97 18.37
C GLU A 86 9.54 -6.05 18.41
N PHE A 87 8.83 -4.97 18.06
CA PHE A 87 7.37 -4.87 18.12
C PHE A 87 6.67 -5.33 16.83
N ALA A 88 6.95 -6.54 16.37
CA ALA A 88 6.25 -7.15 15.25
C ALA A 88 5.57 -8.45 15.71
N PRO A 89 4.40 -8.84 15.16
CA PRO A 89 3.86 -10.18 15.37
C PRO A 89 4.90 -11.26 15.00
N GLN A 90 4.79 -12.43 15.62
CA GLN A 90 5.75 -13.52 15.41
C GLN A 90 5.96 -13.79 13.92
N ASN A 91 7.23 -13.91 13.51
CA ASN A 91 7.61 -14.23 12.14
C ASN A 91 7.08 -13.23 11.09
N THR A 92 7.10 -11.93 11.39
CA THR A 92 6.66 -10.89 10.44
C THR A 92 7.73 -9.86 10.12
N ILE A 93 7.59 -9.26 8.93
CA ILE A 93 8.24 -8.03 8.51
C ILE A 93 7.14 -6.98 8.40
N SER A 94 7.20 -5.93 9.20
CA SER A 94 6.24 -4.83 9.16
C SER A 94 6.92 -3.54 8.72
N VAL A 95 6.20 -2.74 7.95
CA VAL A 95 6.68 -1.43 7.47
C VAL A 95 5.80 -0.36 8.09
N SER A 96 6.42 0.70 8.59
CA SER A 96 5.71 1.92 8.95
C SER A 96 6.34 3.13 8.28
N PHE A 97 5.48 4.05 7.87
CA PHE A 97 5.86 5.29 7.23
C PHE A 97 5.21 6.47 7.95
N GLN A 98 6.03 7.39 8.46
CA GLN A 98 5.55 8.51 9.26
C GLN A 98 4.64 8.05 10.42
N GLU A 99 5.07 7.01 11.14
CA GLU A 99 4.36 6.42 12.30
C GLU A 99 3.03 5.73 11.94
N LYS A 100 2.70 5.62 10.65
CA LYS A 100 1.53 4.87 10.18
C LYS A 100 1.95 3.48 9.69
N PRO A 101 1.26 2.40 10.10
CA PRO A 101 1.51 1.07 9.56
C PRO A 101 1.16 1.03 8.07
N CYS A 102 2.02 0.41 7.29
CA CYS A 102 1.84 0.19 5.86
C CYS A 102 1.30 -1.22 5.60
N LYS A 103 0.52 -1.36 4.53
CA LYS A 103 -0.03 -2.64 4.06
C LYS A 103 0.46 -2.93 2.64
N PRO A 104 0.57 -4.18 2.20
CA PRO A 104 0.28 -5.41 2.94
C PRO A 104 1.29 -5.73 4.05
N MET A 105 0.90 -6.60 4.98
CA MET A 105 1.84 -7.20 5.95
C MET A 105 2.60 -8.37 5.29
N ILE A 106 3.82 -8.65 5.77
CA ILE A 106 4.64 -9.76 5.29
C ILE A 106 4.87 -10.76 6.45
N TYR A 107 4.48 -12.01 6.22
CA TYR A 107 4.67 -13.14 7.13
C TYR A 107 5.75 -14.06 6.57
N VAL A 108 6.70 -14.49 7.41
CA VAL A 108 7.89 -15.25 7.01
C VAL A 108 7.92 -16.56 7.77
N GLU A 109 7.57 -17.65 7.10
CA GLU A 109 7.44 -18.98 7.70
C GLU A 109 6.60 -18.94 9.01
N PRO A 110 5.34 -18.47 8.94
CA PRO A 110 4.47 -18.44 10.12
C PRO A 110 4.24 -19.86 10.66
N THR A 111 4.19 -20.00 11.97
CA THR A 111 3.97 -21.29 12.64
C THR A 111 2.82 -21.15 13.64
N PRO A 112 1.67 -21.83 13.44
CA PRO A 112 1.35 -22.70 12.31
C PRO A 112 1.04 -21.93 11.01
N LEU A 113 1.37 -22.54 9.86
CA LEU A 113 0.85 -22.17 8.55
C LEU A 113 -0.18 -23.22 8.14
N ASP A 114 -1.45 -22.92 8.41
CA ASP A 114 -2.59 -23.80 8.18
C ASP A 114 -3.81 -22.98 7.69
N PRO A 115 -4.94 -23.62 7.33
CA PRO A 115 -6.13 -22.89 6.88
C PRO A 115 -6.68 -21.91 7.92
N HIS A 116 -6.55 -22.20 9.21
CA HIS A 116 -7.03 -21.32 10.27
C HIS A 116 -6.20 -20.03 10.33
N PHE A 117 -4.87 -20.14 10.23
CA PHE A 117 -3.99 -19.00 10.08
C PHE A 117 -4.42 -18.13 8.89
N CYS A 118 -4.62 -18.74 7.71
CA CYS A 118 -4.98 -18.01 6.49
C CYS A 118 -6.29 -17.19 6.65
N THR A 119 -7.27 -17.68 7.41
CA THR A 119 -8.53 -16.94 7.66
C THR A 119 -8.41 -15.74 8.59
N ASN A 120 -7.35 -15.69 9.41
CA ASN A 120 -7.12 -14.61 10.37
C ASN A 120 -6.17 -13.53 9.83
N VAL A 121 -5.64 -13.72 8.63
CA VAL A 121 -4.71 -12.78 7.99
C VAL A 121 -5.48 -11.81 7.10
N GLU A 122 -5.06 -10.55 7.09
CA GLU A 122 -5.67 -9.54 6.24
C GLU A 122 -5.47 -9.87 4.74
N PRO A 123 -6.50 -9.70 3.89
CA PRO A 123 -6.40 -9.85 2.45
C PRO A 123 -5.19 -9.10 1.84
N HIS A 124 -4.62 -9.67 0.78
CA HIS A 124 -3.43 -9.18 0.09
C HIS A 124 -2.12 -9.18 0.91
N SER A 125 -2.16 -9.65 2.16
CA SER A 125 -0.92 -9.92 2.91
C SER A 125 -0.05 -10.95 2.18
N ILE A 126 1.26 -10.83 2.37
CA ILE A 126 2.26 -11.66 1.71
C ILE A 126 2.77 -12.73 2.68
N ILE A 127 2.72 -13.99 2.27
CA ILE A 127 3.27 -15.14 2.99
C ILE A 127 4.48 -15.66 2.22
N LEU A 128 5.64 -15.64 2.87
CA LEU A 128 6.88 -16.23 2.38
C LEU A 128 7.09 -17.55 3.10
N THR A 129 7.15 -18.68 2.38
CA THR A 129 7.27 -20.00 3.03
C THR A 129 8.08 -21.03 2.25
N HIS A 130 8.66 -22.00 2.95
CA HIS A 130 9.22 -23.22 2.35
C HIS A 130 8.14 -24.21 1.90
N LYS A 131 6.92 -24.11 2.43
CA LYS A 131 5.77 -24.93 2.02
C LYS A 131 5.06 -24.37 0.79
N TYR A 132 5.75 -23.61 -0.06
CA TYR A 132 5.16 -22.97 -1.22
C TYR A 132 4.43 -23.97 -2.12
N ASP A 133 4.97 -25.17 -2.29
CA ASP A 133 4.38 -26.21 -3.16
C ASP A 133 3.26 -27.03 -2.53
N ASP A 134 2.92 -26.78 -1.26
CA ASP A 134 1.80 -27.43 -0.59
C ASP A 134 0.47 -26.96 -1.18
N ILE A 135 -0.31 -27.91 -1.70
CA ILE A 135 -1.58 -27.64 -2.38
C ILE A 135 -2.62 -27.07 -1.41
N GLU A 136 -2.69 -27.58 -0.18
CA GLU A 136 -3.68 -27.12 0.81
C GLU A 136 -3.41 -25.66 1.21
N ILE A 137 -2.14 -25.29 1.34
CA ILE A 137 -1.72 -23.92 1.63
C ILE A 137 -2.00 -23.01 0.42
N LYS A 138 -1.67 -23.43 -0.80
CA LYS A 138 -2.00 -22.66 -2.03
C LYS A 138 -3.50 -22.38 -2.10
N VAL A 139 -4.31 -23.40 -1.90
CA VAL A 139 -5.78 -23.30 -1.92
C VAL A 139 -6.26 -22.34 -0.81
N SER A 140 -5.77 -22.49 0.41
CA SER A 140 -6.15 -21.64 1.55
C SER A 140 -5.73 -20.18 1.35
N CYS A 141 -4.53 -19.92 0.83
CA CYS A 141 -4.06 -18.58 0.52
C CYS A 141 -4.89 -17.95 -0.60
N SER A 142 -5.16 -18.70 -1.67
CA SER A 142 -6.03 -18.24 -2.77
C SER A 142 -7.43 -17.89 -2.27
N PHE A 143 -8.00 -18.69 -1.36
CA PHE A 143 -9.32 -18.42 -0.79
C PHE A 143 -9.37 -17.14 0.03
N ASN A 144 -8.28 -16.79 0.71
CA ASN A 144 -8.20 -15.60 1.57
C ASN A 144 -7.55 -14.40 0.88
N SER A 145 -7.41 -14.43 -0.46
CA SER A 145 -6.76 -13.36 -1.25
C SER A 145 -5.32 -13.05 -0.81
N LEU A 146 -4.60 -14.04 -0.29
CA LEU A 146 -3.23 -13.89 0.20
C LEU A 146 -2.25 -14.12 -0.93
N VAL A 147 -1.14 -13.38 -0.89
CA VAL A 147 -0.02 -13.60 -1.80
C VAL A 147 0.86 -14.68 -1.20
N LEU A 148 1.07 -15.78 -1.91
CA LEU A 148 1.96 -16.87 -1.48
C LEU A 148 3.23 -16.90 -2.34
N LEU A 149 4.38 -16.82 -1.70
CA LEU A 149 5.69 -16.80 -2.34
C LEU A 149 6.65 -17.81 -1.68
N PRO A 150 7.56 -18.43 -2.45
CA PRO A 150 8.61 -19.25 -1.84
C PRO A 150 9.57 -18.38 -1.03
N LEU A 151 10.03 -18.87 0.11
CA LEU A 151 10.98 -18.15 0.96
C LEU A 151 12.38 -18.11 0.31
N THR A 152 12.67 -16.99 -0.35
CA THR A 152 13.96 -16.69 -0.99
C THR A 152 14.37 -15.24 -0.69
N LYS A 153 15.67 -14.91 -0.79
CA LYS A 153 16.16 -13.53 -0.61
C LYS A 153 15.49 -12.55 -1.59
N ASP A 154 15.37 -12.98 -2.85
CA ASP A 154 14.72 -12.20 -3.89
C ASP A 154 13.26 -11.91 -3.52
N ASN A 155 12.50 -12.90 -3.06
CA ASN A 155 11.10 -12.70 -2.70
C ASN A 155 10.91 -11.86 -1.44
N ILE A 156 11.81 -11.93 -0.45
CA ILE A 156 11.82 -10.98 0.68
C ILE A 156 11.99 -9.55 0.14
N SER A 157 12.95 -9.36 -0.77
CA SER A 157 13.25 -8.05 -1.33
C SER A 157 12.10 -7.50 -2.17
N LEU A 158 11.51 -8.34 -3.02
CA LEU A 158 10.34 -8.04 -3.85
C LEU A 158 9.13 -7.67 -2.98
N SER A 159 8.86 -8.45 -1.93
CA SER A 159 7.73 -8.22 -1.03
C SER A 159 7.85 -6.86 -0.34
N LEU A 160 9.03 -6.52 0.17
CA LEU A 160 9.26 -5.23 0.82
C LEU A 160 9.07 -4.06 -0.17
N ARG A 161 9.58 -4.18 -1.40
CA ARG A 161 9.37 -3.16 -2.45
C ARG A 161 7.89 -3.00 -2.78
N GLN A 162 7.13 -4.09 -2.86
CA GLN A 162 5.70 -4.03 -3.12
C GLN A 162 4.98 -3.19 -2.05
N VAL A 163 5.25 -3.44 -0.78
CA VAL A 163 4.67 -2.64 0.33
C VAL A 163 5.02 -1.16 0.15
N LEU A 164 6.26 -0.83 -0.20
CA LEU A 164 6.67 0.55 -0.42
C LEU A 164 5.96 1.21 -1.61
N ILE A 165 5.71 0.46 -2.69
CA ILE A 165 5.01 0.95 -3.88
C ILE A 165 3.53 1.19 -3.58
N GLU A 166 2.85 0.21 -2.97
CA GLU A 166 1.42 0.31 -2.68
C GLU A 166 1.07 1.45 -1.72
N ASN A 167 2.01 1.82 -0.86
CA ASN A 167 1.85 2.97 0.05
C ASN A 167 2.35 4.30 -0.56
N GLY A 168 2.72 4.33 -1.84
CA GLY A 168 3.18 5.54 -2.53
C GLY A 168 4.49 6.10 -1.97
N ILE A 169 5.31 5.26 -1.33
CA ILE A 169 6.58 5.65 -0.73
C ILE A 169 7.68 5.72 -1.79
N ILE A 170 7.68 4.75 -2.71
CA ILE A 170 8.52 4.72 -3.92
C ILE A 170 7.63 4.64 -5.17
N GLY A 171 8.15 5.05 -6.32
CA GLY A 171 7.37 5.09 -7.56
C GLY A 171 7.26 3.73 -8.27
N ASP A 172 6.26 3.60 -9.14
CA ASP A 172 5.97 2.37 -9.91
C ASP A 172 7.13 1.91 -10.82
N GLY A 173 8.10 2.79 -11.13
CA GLY A 173 9.32 2.44 -11.87
C GLY A 173 10.26 1.48 -11.10
N TYR A 174 10.02 1.28 -9.80
CA TYR A 174 10.66 0.23 -9.00
C TYR A 174 9.84 -1.07 -9.00
N GLY A 175 8.70 -1.07 -9.69
CA GLY A 175 7.75 -2.17 -9.78
C GLY A 175 8.35 -3.39 -10.45
N THR A 176 8.37 -4.47 -9.70
CA THR A 176 8.59 -5.83 -10.17
C THR A 176 7.26 -6.56 -10.10
N LYS A 177 6.93 -7.39 -11.10
CA LYS A 177 5.70 -8.20 -11.06
C LYS A 177 5.78 -9.13 -9.85
N LEU A 178 4.90 -8.90 -8.88
CA LEU A 178 4.68 -9.84 -7.80
C LEU A 178 3.85 -11.01 -8.38
N TYR A 179 4.47 -12.17 -8.45
CA TYR A 179 3.78 -13.44 -8.68
C TYR A 179 3.28 -13.96 -7.32
N GLY A 180 2.24 -14.78 -7.28
CA GLY A 180 1.72 -15.35 -6.03
C GLY A 180 0.37 -14.83 -5.54
N ASP A 181 -0.24 -13.84 -6.21
CA ASP A 181 -1.71 -13.66 -6.10
C ASP A 181 -2.37 -14.82 -6.87
N LEU A 182 -2.57 -15.93 -6.16
CA LEU A 182 -3.03 -17.18 -6.76
C LEU A 182 -4.40 -17.03 -7.42
N TRP A 183 -5.26 -16.16 -6.88
CA TRP A 183 -6.55 -15.88 -7.50
C TRP A 183 -6.37 -15.18 -8.85
N ASN A 184 -5.55 -14.13 -8.89
CA ASN A 184 -5.22 -13.44 -10.13
C ASN A 184 -4.49 -14.34 -11.14
N GLU A 185 -3.61 -15.24 -10.68
CA GLU A 185 -2.94 -16.22 -11.52
C GLU A 185 -3.91 -17.24 -12.12
N MET A 186 -4.86 -17.75 -11.31
CA MET A 186 -5.93 -18.62 -11.80
C MET A 186 -6.79 -17.93 -12.87
N LEU A 187 -7.14 -16.65 -12.66
CA LEU A 187 -7.88 -15.86 -13.65
C LEU A 187 -7.14 -15.76 -14.98
N LYS A 188 -5.81 -15.61 -14.97
CA LYS A 188 -4.98 -15.55 -16.18
C LYS A 188 -4.93 -16.89 -16.95
N CYS A 189 -5.26 -18.00 -16.30
CA CYS A 189 -5.35 -19.31 -16.96
C CYS A 189 -6.66 -19.49 -17.73
N ILE A 190 -7.67 -18.64 -17.51
CA ILE A 190 -8.96 -18.75 -18.19
C ILE A 190 -8.86 -18.09 -19.57
N PRO A 191 -9.19 -18.82 -20.66
CA PRO A 191 -9.13 -18.25 -22.00
C PRO A 191 -10.03 -17.01 -22.10
N SER A 192 -9.57 -15.97 -22.81
CA SER A 192 -10.17 -14.63 -22.94
C SER A 192 -9.91 -13.62 -21.80
N ILE A 193 -9.34 -14.07 -20.66
CA ILE A 193 -8.92 -13.16 -19.59
C ILE A 193 -7.44 -12.81 -19.77
N ASN A 194 -7.17 -11.55 -20.11
CA ASN A 194 -5.80 -11.03 -20.16
C ASN A 194 -5.37 -10.49 -18.78
N SER A 195 -4.09 -10.10 -18.64
CA SER A 195 -3.57 -9.56 -17.38
C SER A 195 -4.34 -8.35 -16.87
N THR A 196 -4.75 -7.44 -17.77
CA THR A 196 -5.49 -6.23 -17.40
C THR A 196 -6.86 -6.55 -16.81
N TYR A 197 -7.54 -7.56 -17.36
CA TYR A 197 -8.83 -8.01 -16.85
C TYR A 197 -8.69 -8.83 -15.57
N ALA A 198 -7.71 -9.72 -15.48
CA ALA A 198 -7.42 -10.48 -14.26
C ALA A 198 -7.19 -9.53 -13.06
N ASP A 199 -6.37 -8.48 -13.25
CA ASP A 199 -6.10 -7.47 -12.21
C ASP A 199 -7.34 -6.67 -11.81
N ALA A 200 -8.24 -6.39 -12.76
CA ALA A 200 -9.48 -5.67 -12.47
C ALA A 200 -10.48 -6.56 -11.71
N ILE A 201 -10.58 -7.84 -12.12
CA ILE A 201 -11.48 -8.81 -11.51
C ILE A 201 -11.02 -9.17 -10.10
N SER A 202 -9.74 -9.51 -9.89
CA SER A 202 -9.25 -9.88 -8.55
C SER A 202 -9.34 -8.75 -7.53
N LYS A 203 -9.39 -7.49 -7.98
CA LYS A 203 -9.64 -6.32 -7.11
C LYS A 203 -11.11 -6.10 -6.80
N ALA A 204 -11.98 -6.32 -7.78
CA ALA A 204 -13.41 -6.14 -7.61
C ALA A 204 -14.07 -7.30 -6.87
N VAL A 205 -13.47 -8.49 -7.00
CA VAL A 205 -13.95 -9.76 -6.45
C VAL A 205 -12.74 -10.41 -5.78
N PRO A 206 -12.49 -10.11 -4.50
CA PRO A 206 -11.26 -10.51 -3.82
C PRO A 206 -11.12 -12.03 -3.75
N THR A 207 -12.22 -12.76 -3.56
CA THR A 207 -12.19 -14.22 -3.41
C THR A 207 -12.94 -14.94 -4.54
N PRO A 208 -12.53 -16.17 -4.90
CA PRO A 208 -13.28 -16.99 -5.85
C PRO A 208 -14.74 -17.27 -5.42
N TYR A 209 -15.02 -17.36 -4.12
CA TYR A 209 -16.39 -17.58 -3.61
C TYR A 209 -17.32 -16.42 -3.94
N ASP A 210 -16.81 -15.18 -3.89
CA ASP A 210 -17.61 -14.01 -4.23
C ASP A 210 -18.08 -14.02 -5.69
N VAL A 211 -17.46 -14.83 -6.57
CA VAL A 211 -17.94 -15.05 -7.94
C VAL A 211 -19.29 -15.76 -7.98
N ALA A 212 -19.58 -16.66 -7.04
CA ALA A 212 -20.87 -17.35 -6.99
C ALA A 212 -21.95 -16.49 -6.32
N TYR A 213 -21.60 -15.70 -5.30
CA TYR A 213 -22.57 -15.05 -4.42
C TYR A 213 -22.71 -13.54 -4.60
N ASN A 214 -21.62 -12.83 -4.93
CA ASN A 214 -21.54 -11.37 -4.90
C ASN A 214 -20.87 -10.78 -6.16
N PHE A 215 -21.05 -11.44 -7.31
CA PHE A 215 -20.32 -11.07 -8.51
C PHE A 215 -20.87 -9.77 -9.15
N PRO A 216 -20.05 -8.72 -9.31
CA PRO A 216 -20.50 -7.44 -9.84
C PRO A 216 -21.00 -7.58 -11.28
N GLU A 217 -22.12 -6.92 -11.61
CA GLU A 217 -22.63 -6.86 -12.98
C GLU A 217 -21.69 -6.12 -13.94
N GLN A 218 -20.83 -5.26 -13.40
CA GLN A 218 -19.88 -4.47 -14.18
C GLN A 218 -18.58 -4.27 -13.39
N ILE A 219 -17.46 -4.56 -14.04
CA ILE A 219 -16.11 -4.31 -13.53
C ILE A 219 -15.39 -3.37 -14.49
N THR A 220 -14.65 -2.40 -13.96
CA THR A 220 -13.82 -1.46 -14.74
C THR A 220 -12.36 -1.64 -14.41
N THR A 221 -11.53 -1.62 -15.44
CA THR A 221 -10.06 -1.61 -15.33
C THR A 221 -9.55 -0.28 -14.76
N LYS A 222 -8.27 -0.22 -14.39
CA LYS A 222 -7.62 1.03 -13.94
C LYS A 222 -7.73 2.17 -14.96
N ASP A 223 -7.72 1.84 -16.25
CA ASP A 223 -7.87 2.79 -17.35
C ASP A 223 -9.35 3.11 -17.69
N HIS A 224 -10.27 2.78 -16.77
CA HIS A 224 -11.72 2.97 -16.91
C HIS A 224 -12.39 2.19 -18.06
N ALA A 225 -11.66 1.31 -18.75
CA ALA A 225 -12.26 0.39 -19.71
C ALA A 225 -13.11 -0.67 -19.00
N LYS A 226 -14.30 -0.99 -19.53
CA LYS A 226 -15.18 -2.02 -18.97
C LYS A 226 -14.65 -3.41 -19.31
N VAL A 227 -14.65 -4.31 -18.33
CA VAL A 227 -14.46 -5.74 -18.57
C VAL A 227 -15.66 -6.26 -19.37
N PRO A 228 -15.44 -6.94 -20.51
CA PRO A 228 -16.53 -7.46 -21.33
C PRO A 228 -17.49 -8.36 -20.53
N ARG A 229 -18.79 -8.14 -20.67
CA ARG A 229 -19.82 -8.89 -19.93
C ARG A 229 -19.71 -10.41 -20.12
N ARG A 230 -19.33 -10.85 -21.31
CA ARG A 230 -19.08 -12.27 -21.59
C ARG A 230 -18.02 -12.90 -20.69
N ILE A 231 -16.95 -12.18 -20.36
CA ILE A 231 -15.91 -12.68 -19.45
C ILE A 231 -16.52 -12.88 -18.06
N LEU A 232 -17.35 -11.92 -17.62
CA LEU A 232 -18.06 -12.00 -16.35
C LEU A 232 -19.03 -13.19 -16.33
N ASP A 233 -19.84 -13.36 -17.38
CA ASP A 233 -20.78 -14.48 -17.50
C ASP A 233 -20.04 -15.84 -17.53
N THR A 234 -18.90 -15.91 -18.22
CA THR A 234 -18.05 -17.12 -18.29
C THR A 234 -17.47 -17.48 -16.92
N LEU A 235 -17.01 -16.48 -16.15
CA LEU A 235 -16.51 -16.69 -14.79
C LEU A 235 -17.62 -17.16 -13.87
N LYS A 236 -18.79 -16.50 -13.93
CA LYS A 236 -19.94 -16.91 -13.13
C LYS A 236 -20.31 -18.35 -13.43
N LEU A 237 -20.42 -18.71 -14.72
CA LEU A 237 -20.70 -20.08 -15.14
C LEU A 237 -19.67 -21.08 -14.62
N PHE A 238 -18.37 -20.77 -14.75
CA PHE A 238 -17.28 -21.63 -14.28
C PHE A 238 -17.37 -21.94 -12.77
N TYR A 239 -17.80 -20.96 -11.96
CA TYR A 239 -17.87 -21.11 -10.49
C TYR A 239 -19.23 -21.59 -9.98
N THR A 240 -20.29 -21.54 -10.80
CA THR A 240 -21.64 -22.01 -10.40
C THR A 240 -22.08 -23.29 -11.10
N SER A 241 -21.36 -23.75 -12.12
CA SER A 241 -21.71 -24.96 -12.84
C SER A 241 -21.29 -26.22 -12.08
N ASP A 242 -22.21 -27.18 -12.02
CA ASP A 242 -21.95 -28.53 -11.53
C ASP A 242 -21.50 -29.50 -12.65
N ASP A 243 -21.49 -29.07 -13.93
CA ASP A 243 -21.10 -29.90 -15.07
C ASP A 243 -19.65 -29.64 -15.49
N PRO A 244 -18.72 -30.60 -15.28
CA PRO A 244 -17.31 -30.44 -15.65
C PRO A 244 -17.08 -30.37 -17.17
N ASN A 245 -18.09 -30.67 -18.00
CA ASN A 245 -18.01 -30.58 -19.45
C ASN A 245 -18.63 -29.30 -20.02
N GLU A 246 -19.10 -28.39 -19.16
CA GLU A 246 -19.76 -27.18 -19.61
C GLU A 246 -18.81 -26.30 -20.45
N ARG A 247 -19.25 -25.97 -21.67
CA ARG A 247 -18.41 -25.25 -22.62
C ARG A 247 -18.37 -23.77 -22.28
N LEU A 248 -17.22 -23.32 -21.78
CA LEU A 248 -16.91 -21.90 -21.66
C LEU A 248 -16.87 -21.28 -23.07
N GLU A 249 -17.69 -20.27 -23.32
CA GLU A 249 -17.65 -19.56 -24.60
C GLU A 249 -16.35 -18.75 -24.71
N THR A 250 -15.36 -19.24 -25.47
CA THR A 250 -14.00 -18.65 -25.51
C THR A 250 -13.57 -18.01 -26.86
N GLY A 251 -14.35 -18.12 -27.95
CA GLY A 251 -13.97 -17.56 -29.28
C GLY A 251 -14.61 -16.20 -29.67
N PRO A 252 -14.01 -15.40 -30.57
CA PRO A 252 -14.63 -14.14 -31.04
C PRO A 252 -16.00 -14.39 -31.69
N ARG A 253 -16.96 -13.46 -31.52
CA ARG A 253 -18.28 -13.54 -32.18
C ARG A 253 -18.05 -13.77 -33.68
N LYS A 254 -18.58 -14.87 -34.23
CA LYS A 254 -18.91 -14.87 -35.66
C LYS A 254 -19.86 -13.71 -35.85
N ARG A 255 -19.48 -12.73 -36.68
CA ARG A 255 -20.44 -11.74 -37.17
C ARG A 255 -21.51 -12.54 -37.90
N ASN A 256 -22.68 -12.69 -37.30
CA ASN A 256 -23.86 -13.09 -38.04
C ASN A 256 -24.15 -11.93 -38.99
N ASN A 257 -23.71 -12.09 -40.24
CA ASN A 257 -24.24 -11.29 -41.33
C ASN A 257 -25.67 -11.81 -41.57
N THR A 258 -26.62 -11.18 -40.92
CA THR A 258 -28.04 -11.17 -41.32
C THR A 258 -28.43 -9.74 -41.59
#